data_AF-A0A317J630-F1
#
_entry.id   AF-A0A317J630-F1
#
_cell.length_a   1.000
_cell.length_b   1.000
_cell.length_c   1.000
_cell.angle_alpha   90.00
_cell.angle_beta   90.00
_cell.angle_gamma   90.00
#
_symmetry.space_group_name_H-M   'P 1'
#
loop_
_entity.id
_entity.type
_entity.pdbx_description
1 polymer ?
#
loop_
_entity_poly.entity_id
_entity_poly.type
_entity_poly.pdbx_seq_one_letter_code
_entity_poly.pdbx_strand_id
1 'polypeptide(L)'
;MKQFSATPPDPGRLATCPPNLLRAAEPRMVPETPGPIRIGLALGGGFARGIAHAGVLRIFEQHRIPIHCITGISAGSIVAAAYASGATPDEIARAGCSMRFRDVGRWNLGRLGLVRSACMVLGASPESLPV
;
A
#
# COMPACT_ATOMS: atom_id res chain seq x y z
N MET A 1 13.80 -40.94 30.10
CA MET A 1 14.45 -40.72 31.41
C MET A 1 14.86 -39.26 31.55
N LYS A 2 14.13 -38.51 32.38
CA LYS A 2 14.59 -37.45 33.29
C LYS A 2 13.33 -36.93 34.00
N GLN A 3 13.11 -37.46 35.20
CA GLN A 3 12.06 -37.06 36.12
C GLN A 3 12.36 -35.64 36.61
N PHE A 4 11.39 -34.72 36.51
CA PHE A 4 11.41 -33.45 37.23
C PHE A 4 10.64 -33.64 38.53
N SER A 5 11.35 -33.60 39.66
CA SER A 5 10.79 -33.67 41.00
C SER A 5 10.02 -32.38 41.30
N ALA A 6 8.73 -32.49 41.54
CA ALA A 6 7.90 -31.40 42.03
C ALA A 6 8.24 -31.08 43.49
N THR A 7 8.67 -29.85 43.77
CA THR A 7 8.63 -29.27 45.12
C THR A 7 7.48 -28.27 45.15
N PRO A 8 6.50 -28.39 46.05
CA PRO A 8 5.32 -27.52 46.06
C PRO A 8 5.70 -26.08 46.47
N PRO A 9 5.13 -25.05 45.83
CA PRO A 9 5.38 -23.67 46.21
C PRO A 9 4.68 -23.30 47.53
N ASP A 10 5.44 -22.66 48.40
CA ASP A 10 5.10 -22.18 49.75
C ASP A 10 3.83 -21.28 49.74
N PRO A 11 2.78 -21.61 50.54
CA PRO A 11 1.51 -20.87 50.53
C PRO A 11 1.58 -19.47 51.19
N GLY A 12 2.75 -19.02 51.66
CA GLY A 12 2.90 -17.78 52.43
C GLY A 12 3.19 -16.49 51.65
N ARG A 13 3.32 -16.50 50.31
CA ARG A 13 3.80 -15.32 49.55
C ARG A 13 2.76 -14.58 48.70
N LEU A 14 1.48 -14.89 48.87
CA LEU A 14 0.36 -14.25 48.16
C LEU A 14 -0.35 -13.22 49.05
N ALA A 15 0.30 -12.09 49.37
CA ALA A 15 -0.41 -10.88 49.80
C ALA A 15 0.57 -9.71 49.94
N THR A 16 0.63 -8.85 48.92
CA THR A 16 0.63 -7.37 49.02
C THR A 16 0.98 -6.76 47.66
N CYS A 17 0.13 -6.99 46.66
CA CYS A 17 0.08 -6.08 45.52
C CYS A 17 -0.64 -4.82 45.99
N PRO A 18 -0.03 -3.62 45.90
CA PRO A 18 -0.71 -2.38 46.27
C PRO A 18 -1.95 -2.17 45.38
N PRO A 19 -3.10 -1.74 45.94
CA PRO A 19 -4.42 -1.79 45.30
C PRO A 19 -4.65 -0.86 44.10
N ASN A 20 -3.60 -0.27 43.50
CA ASN A 20 -3.70 0.74 42.44
C ASN A 20 -3.06 0.37 41.09
N LEU A 21 -2.61 -0.86 40.88
CA LEU A 21 -1.99 -1.28 39.60
C LEU A 21 -2.99 -1.66 38.49
N LEU A 22 -4.28 -1.81 38.79
CA LEU A 22 -5.34 -2.09 37.80
C LEU A 22 -5.86 -0.82 37.08
N ARG A 23 -5.51 0.38 37.55
CA ARG A 23 -6.00 1.65 36.96
C ARG A 23 -5.08 2.25 35.88
N ALA A 24 -4.01 1.56 35.50
CA ALA A 24 -3.05 2.03 34.50
C ALA A 24 -3.39 1.58 33.05
N ALA A 25 -4.40 0.73 32.87
CA ALA A 25 -4.76 0.14 31.58
C ALA A 25 -6.21 0.44 31.16
N GLU A 26 -6.82 1.50 31.68
CA GLU A 26 -8.04 2.03 31.09
C GLU A 26 -7.64 2.65 29.74
N PRO A 27 -8.12 2.15 28.58
CA PRO A 27 -7.88 2.82 27.32
C PRO A 27 -8.53 4.19 27.45
N ARG A 28 -7.70 5.22 27.57
CA ARG A 28 -8.15 6.61 27.65
C ARG A 28 -8.83 6.90 26.31
N MET A 29 -10.13 6.66 26.23
CA MET A 29 -10.97 7.07 25.12
C MET A 29 -11.00 8.59 25.20
N VAL A 30 -10.02 9.22 24.56
CA VAL A 30 -10.07 10.65 24.29
C VAL A 30 -11.33 10.83 23.45
N PRO A 31 -12.25 11.74 23.82
CA PRO A 31 -13.27 12.17 22.89
C PRO A 31 -12.53 12.91 21.78
N GLU A 32 -12.13 12.18 20.74
CA GLU A 32 -11.76 12.74 19.45
C GLU A 32 -13.01 13.50 19.00
N THR A 33 -13.01 14.81 19.29
CA THR A 33 -13.91 15.75 18.62
C THR A 33 -13.86 15.38 17.14
N PRO A 34 -14.99 15.13 16.45
CA PRO A 34 -14.94 14.66 15.09
C PRO A 34 -14.08 15.61 14.28
N GLY A 35 -12.86 15.16 13.97
CA GLY A 35 -11.90 15.97 13.25
C GLY A 35 -12.47 16.32 11.88
N PRO A 36 -11.88 17.29 11.17
CA PRO A 36 -12.29 17.59 9.81
C PRO A 36 -12.34 16.30 8.99
N ILE A 37 -13.43 16.13 8.22
CA ILE A 37 -13.69 14.90 7.45
C ILE A 37 -12.53 14.67 6.48
N ARG A 38 -11.80 13.58 6.66
CA ARG A 38 -10.69 13.17 5.79
C ARG A 38 -11.19 12.22 4.72
N ILE A 39 -10.85 12.50 3.47
CA ILE A 39 -11.26 11.72 2.31
C ILE A 39 -10.04 10.98 1.76
N GLY A 40 -10.12 9.65 1.69
CA GLY A 40 -9.12 8.79 1.07
C GLY A 40 -9.60 8.28 -0.29
N LEU A 41 -8.72 8.28 -1.29
CA LEU A 41 -8.99 7.77 -2.64
C LEU A 41 -8.14 6.53 -2.92
N ALA A 42 -8.79 5.42 -3.25
CA ALA A 42 -8.14 4.17 -3.63
C ALA A 42 -8.31 3.89 -5.14
N LEU A 43 -7.20 3.80 -5.85
CA LEU A 43 -7.12 3.63 -7.30
C LEU A 43 -6.74 2.19 -7.68
N GLY A 44 -7.71 1.44 -8.23
CA GLY A 44 -7.49 0.06 -8.68
C GLY A 44 -6.53 -0.07 -9.88
N GLY A 45 -6.06 -1.29 -10.16
CA GLY A 45 -5.32 -1.59 -11.39
C GLY A 45 -6.25 -1.69 -12.60
N GLY A 46 -5.82 -1.23 -13.78
CA GLY A 46 -6.69 -1.18 -14.96
C GLY A 46 -5.98 -1.21 -16.32
N PHE A 47 -4.67 -1.48 -16.38
CA PHE A 47 -3.89 -1.48 -17.63
C PHE A 47 -4.19 -0.22 -18.47
N ALA A 48 -4.54 -0.36 -19.75
CA ALA A 48 -4.89 0.73 -20.66
C ALA A 48 -6.10 1.56 -20.17
N ARG A 49 -7.01 0.98 -19.37
CA ARG A 49 -8.14 1.70 -18.76
C ARG A 49 -7.73 2.53 -17.55
N GLY A 50 -6.49 2.42 -17.07
CA GLY A 50 -5.98 3.18 -15.92
C GLY A 50 -6.00 4.70 -16.11
N ILE A 51 -6.06 5.18 -17.36
CA ILE A 51 -6.19 6.62 -17.67
C ILE A 51 -7.53 7.19 -17.15
N ALA A 52 -8.56 6.36 -17.00
CA ALA A 52 -9.86 6.79 -16.45
C ALA A 52 -9.72 7.40 -15.04
N HIS A 53 -8.69 7.03 -14.30
CA HIS A 53 -8.40 7.57 -12.97
C HIS A 53 -8.07 9.07 -13.01
N ALA A 54 -7.48 9.57 -14.11
CA ALA A 54 -7.26 11.01 -14.30
C ALA A 54 -8.60 11.77 -14.42
N GLY A 55 -9.62 11.14 -15.02
CA GLY A 55 -10.96 11.71 -15.11
C GLY A 55 -11.63 11.83 -13.74
N VAL A 56 -11.45 10.84 -12.86
CA VAL A 56 -11.92 10.91 -11.47
C VAL A 56 -11.26 12.08 -10.76
N LEU A 57 -9.93 12.19 -10.82
CA LEU A 57 -9.20 13.29 -10.19
C LEU A 57 -9.68 14.67 -10.68
N ARG A 58 -9.99 14.80 -11.98
CA ARG A 58 -10.54 16.04 -12.55
C ARG A 58 -11.86 16.44 -11.90
N ILE A 59 -12.77 15.50 -11.67
CA ILE A 59 -14.05 15.78 -11.02
C ILE A 59 -13.83 16.22 -9.56
N PHE A 60 -12.90 15.57 -8.84
CA PHE A 60 -12.57 15.98 -7.47
C PHE A 60 -12.05 17.41 -7.40
N GLU A 61 -11.19 17.83 -8.33
CA GLU A 61 -10.72 19.22 -8.41
C GLU A 61 -11.85 20.19 -8.78
N GLN A 62 -12.70 19.84 -9.76
CA GLN A 62 -13.83 20.67 -10.18
C GLN A 62 -14.82 20.93 -9.05
N HIS A 63 -15.09 19.92 -8.22
CA HIS A 63 -15.97 20.04 -7.07
C HIS A 63 -15.25 20.53 -5.79
N ARG A 64 -13.96 20.86 -5.88
CA ARG A 64 -13.12 21.30 -4.74
C ARG A 64 -13.17 20.34 -3.55
N ILE A 65 -13.21 19.04 -3.82
CA ILE A 65 -13.25 17.99 -2.80
C ILE A 65 -11.81 17.67 -2.37
N PRO A 66 -11.43 17.94 -1.11
CA PRO A 66 -10.05 17.74 -0.66
C PRO A 66 -9.73 16.24 -0.48
N ILE A 67 -8.81 15.72 -1.29
CA ILE A 67 -8.26 14.36 -1.13
C ILE A 67 -7.08 14.42 -0.15
N HIS A 68 -7.19 13.72 0.97
CA HIS A 68 -6.19 13.73 2.04
C HIS A 68 -5.21 12.57 1.95
N CYS A 69 -5.64 11.46 1.33
CA CYS A 69 -4.83 10.27 1.13
C CYS A 69 -5.16 9.68 -0.22
N ILE A 70 -4.14 9.27 -0.97
CA ILE A 70 -4.30 8.56 -2.25
C ILE A 70 -3.44 7.30 -2.24
N THR A 71 -4.01 6.19 -2.68
CA THR A 71 -3.31 4.91 -2.82
C THR A 71 -3.71 4.26 -4.13
N GLY A 72 -2.85 3.41 -4.69
CA GLY A 72 -3.21 2.68 -5.90
C GLY A 72 -2.30 1.50 -6.21
N ILE A 73 -2.78 0.63 -7.12
CA ILE A 73 -2.09 -0.59 -7.56
C ILE A 73 -1.85 -0.55 -9.09
N SER A 74 -0.65 -0.92 -9.54
CA SER A 74 -0.25 -0.97 -10.96
C SER A 74 -0.40 0.39 -11.66
N ALA A 75 -1.22 0.50 -12.71
CA ALA A 75 -1.52 1.78 -13.36
C ALA A 75 -2.09 2.83 -12.38
N GLY A 76 -2.86 2.40 -11.39
CA GLY A 76 -3.37 3.27 -10.35
C GLY A 76 -2.28 3.81 -9.42
N SER A 77 -1.17 3.07 -9.21
CA SER A 77 -0.03 3.55 -8.42
C SER A 77 0.70 4.68 -9.13
N ILE A 78 0.86 4.59 -10.45
CA ILE A 78 1.52 5.63 -11.25
C ILE A 78 0.70 6.92 -11.19
N VAL A 79 -0.62 6.81 -11.38
CA VAL A 79 -1.54 7.96 -11.27
C VAL A 79 -1.55 8.53 -9.85
N ALA A 80 -1.60 7.68 -8.83
CA ALA A 80 -1.56 8.11 -7.43
C ALA A 80 -0.26 8.84 -7.09
N ALA A 81 0.89 8.32 -7.53
CA ALA A 81 2.20 8.93 -7.31
C ALA A 81 2.32 10.27 -8.05
N ALA A 82 1.87 10.35 -9.31
CA ALA A 82 1.88 11.59 -10.07
C ALA A 82 1.00 12.67 -9.41
N TYR A 83 -0.22 12.30 -8.99
CA TYR A 83 -1.11 13.23 -8.29
C TYR A 83 -0.54 13.67 -6.93
N ALA A 84 0.03 12.73 -6.16
CA ALA A 84 0.69 13.06 -4.89
C ALA A 84 1.92 13.97 -5.06
N SER A 85 2.59 13.92 -6.22
CA SER A 85 3.70 14.83 -6.56
C SER A 85 3.26 16.24 -6.96
N GLY A 86 1.94 16.49 -7.03
CA GLY A 86 1.36 17.78 -7.41
C GLY A 86 1.11 17.96 -8.91
N ALA A 87 1.18 16.88 -9.70
CA ALA A 87 0.81 16.94 -11.11
C ALA A 87 -0.70 17.13 -11.27
N THR A 88 -1.08 17.97 -12.23
CA THR A 88 -2.49 18.24 -12.53
C THR A 88 -3.16 17.03 -13.21
N PRO A 89 -4.48 16.83 -13.06
CA PRO A 89 -5.20 15.75 -13.73
C PRO A 89 -5.03 15.77 -15.26
N ASP A 90 -4.90 16.96 -15.86
CA ASP A 90 -4.65 17.13 -17.30
C ASP A 90 -3.25 16.66 -17.70
N GLU A 91 -2.22 16.90 -16.88
CA GLU A 91 -0.87 16.37 -17.11
C GLU A 91 -0.84 14.85 -16.99
N ILE A 92 -1.52 14.31 -15.98
CA ILE A 92 -1.64 12.86 -15.77
C ILE A 92 -2.37 12.22 -16.96
N ALA A 93 -3.44 12.84 -17.45
CA ALA A 93 -4.17 12.37 -18.62
C ALA A 93 -3.30 12.38 -19.88
N ARG A 94 -2.56 13.47 -20.13
CA ARG A 94 -1.62 13.56 -21.26
C ARG A 94 -0.54 12.48 -21.19
N ALA A 95 0.10 12.34 -20.02
CA ALA A 95 1.11 11.32 -19.78
C ALA A 95 0.52 9.92 -20.02
N GLY A 96 -0.66 9.63 -19.47
CA GLY A 96 -1.37 8.36 -19.66
C GLY A 96 -1.70 8.06 -21.12
N CYS A 97 -2.20 9.03 -21.88
CA CYS A 97 -2.51 8.86 -23.32
C CYS A 97 -1.25 8.59 -24.17
N SER A 98 -0.10 9.12 -23.76
CA SER A 98 1.18 8.87 -24.44
C SER A 98 1.86 7.56 -24.01
N MET A 99 1.40 6.95 -22.91
CA MET A 99 2.06 5.81 -22.28
C MET A 99 1.67 4.51 -22.98
N ARG A 100 2.65 3.79 -23.54
CA ARG A 100 2.41 2.46 -24.11
C ARG A 100 2.59 1.40 -23.03
N PHE A 101 1.86 0.31 -23.18
CA PHE A 101 2.00 -0.83 -22.26
C PHE A 101 3.44 -1.37 -22.19
N ARG A 102 4.19 -1.27 -23.30
CA ARG A 102 5.61 -1.65 -23.38
C ARG A 102 6.54 -0.71 -22.60
N ASP A 103 6.12 0.51 -22.32
CA ASP A 103 6.92 1.51 -21.59
C ASP A 103 6.90 1.22 -20.09
N VAL A 104 5.87 0.53 -19.60
CA VAL A 104 5.73 0.14 -18.18
C VAL A 104 6.34 -1.23 -17.90
N GLY A 105 6.43 -2.12 -18.90
CA GLY A 105 7.02 -3.43 -18.72
C GLY A 105 7.46 -4.09 -20.03
N ARG A 106 8.67 -4.63 -20.01
CA ARG A 106 9.15 -5.58 -21.03
C ARG A 106 8.55 -6.96 -20.75
N TRP A 107 7.32 -7.17 -21.19
CA TRP A 107 6.65 -8.47 -21.08
C TRP A 107 7.25 -9.43 -22.11
N ASN A 108 7.76 -10.57 -21.64
CA ASN A 108 8.40 -11.58 -22.48
C ASN A 108 7.67 -12.90 -22.23
N LEU A 109 6.72 -13.23 -23.12
CA LEU A 109 5.89 -14.43 -23.04
C LEU A 109 6.76 -15.66 -23.36
N GLY A 110 7.27 -16.30 -22.31
CA GLY A 110 7.99 -17.57 -22.40
C GLY A 110 7.17 -18.72 -21.82
N ARG A 111 7.55 -19.96 -22.15
CA ARG A 111 6.91 -21.20 -21.67
C ARG A 111 6.87 -21.36 -20.13
N LEU A 112 7.57 -20.49 -19.40
CA LEU A 112 7.69 -20.45 -17.93
C LEU A 112 6.99 -19.23 -17.27
N GLY A 113 6.30 -18.37 -18.04
CA GLY A 113 5.52 -17.25 -17.49
C GLY A 113 5.66 -15.92 -18.24
N LEU A 114 5.02 -14.88 -17.69
CA LEU A 114 4.91 -13.53 -18.28
C LEU A 114 6.16 -12.64 -18.11
N VAL A 115 7.06 -12.99 -17.18
CA VAL A 115 8.27 -12.21 -16.87
C VAL A 115 9.43 -13.18 -16.65
N ARG A 116 10.48 -13.11 -17.48
CA ARG A 116 11.75 -13.81 -17.25
C ARG A 116 12.64 -12.98 -16.33
N SER A 117 12.99 -13.52 -15.16
CA SER A 117 13.81 -12.85 -14.15
C SER A 117 15.18 -12.38 -14.70
N ALA A 118 15.75 -13.12 -15.65
CA ALA A 118 17.03 -12.77 -16.27
C ALA A 118 17.02 -11.41 -17.01
N CYS A 119 15.89 -11.04 -17.63
CA CYS A 119 15.77 -9.73 -18.30
C CYS A 119 15.71 -8.57 -17.31
N MET A 120 15.24 -8.79 -16.08
CA MET A 120 15.22 -7.77 -15.02
C MET A 120 16.61 -7.55 -14.42
N VAL A 121 17.40 -8.61 -14.24
CA VAL A 121 18.74 -8.53 -13.64
C VAL A 121 19.78 -8.01 -14.64
N LEU A 122 19.68 -8.41 -15.91
CA LEU A 122 20.74 -8.18 -16.91
C LEU A 122 20.41 -7.09 -17.93
N GLY A 123 19.19 -6.52 -17.91
CA GLY A 123 18.75 -5.55 -18.92
C GLY A 123 18.74 -6.10 -20.36
N ALA A 124 18.91 -7.41 -20.52
CA ALA A 124 19.27 -8.04 -21.79
C ALA A 124 18.05 -8.33 -22.68
N SER A 125 18.24 -8.16 -23.99
CA SER A 125 17.29 -8.57 -25.04
C SER A 125 17.24 -10.10 -25.18
N PRO A 126 16.10 -10.68 -25.59
CA PRO A 126 15.95 -12.13 -25.70
C PRO A 126 16.92 -12.80 -26.69
N GLU A 127 17.61 -12.04 -27.53
CA GLU A 127 18.62 -12.56 -28.48
C GLU A 127 20.00 -12.85 -27.86
N SER A 128 20.29 -12.36 -26.65
CA SER A 128 21.62 -12.54 -26.04
C SER A 128 21.68 -13.66 -25.01
N LEU A 129 20.66 -14.52 -24.95
CA LEU A 129 20.65 -15.69 -24.07
C LEU A 129 20.86 -16.95 -24.93
N PRO A 130 21.90 -17.75 -24.66
CA PRO A 130 22.04 -19.04 -25.32
C PRO A 130 20.85 -19.93 -24.95
N VAL A 131 20.32 -20.62 -25.96
CA VAL A 131 19.22 -21.60 -25.90
C VAL A 131 19.49 -22.73 -24.90
#